data_AF-A0AAE3MFE3-F1
#
_entry.id   AF-A0AAE3MFE3-F1
#
_cell.length_a   1.000
_cell.length_b   1.000
_cell.length_c   1.000
_cell.angle_alpha   90.00
_cell.angle_beta   90.00
_cell.angle_gamma   90.00
#
_symmetry.space_group_name_H-M   'P 1'
#
loop_
_entity.id
_entity.type
_entity.pdbx_description
1 polymer ?
#
loop_
_entity_poly.entity_id
_entity_poly.type
_entity_poly.pdbx_seq_one_letter_code
_entity_poly.pdbx_strand_id
1 'polypeptide(L)'
;MNTWFECKVKYETVDEQTGKEKKVNLPYLIDAVSYTEAESRIHAEMEQYVRGEFSVPSIKKANYTDLFFYDDGDKWYKCKVVFVSIDENAGKEKKVSNQMLVLASDLKEAYDRINESMQGMTVDFDITSIIESNIADVFPYFKDEVNEPIPDHLTPLSDYQQKNSETFQQESESFNADTEDKISDEDF
;
A
#
# COMPACT_ATOMS: atom_id res chain seq x y z
N MET A 1 -6.57 -1.91 -4.77
CA MET A 1 -7.52 -1.64 -3.68
C MET A 1 -6.68 -1.55 -2.43
N ASN A 2 -6.52 -0.34 -1.92
CA ASN A 2 -5.64 -0.08 -0.79
C ASN A 2 -6.36 -0.55 0.47
N THR A 3 -5.61 -1.14 1.40
CA THR A 3 -6.18 -1.61 2.65
C THR A 3 -5.42 -0.96 3.79
N TRP A 4 -6.11 -0.02 4.44
CA TRP A 4 -5.50 0.79 5.48
C TRP A 4 -5.60 0.11 6.85
N PHE A 5 -4.52 0.18 7.60
CA PHE A 5 -4.40 -0.30 8.97
C PHE A 5 -4.00 0.86 9.88
N GLU A 6 -4.78 1.10 10.92
CA GLU A 6 -4.44 2.01 12.02
C GLU A 6 -3.58 1.26 13.04
N CYS A 7 -2.29 1.58 13.05
CA CYS A 7 -1.29 1.04 13.98
C CYS A 7 -1.03 2.06 15.08
N LYS A 8 -1.35 1.72 16.33
CA LYS A 8 -0.99 2.57 17.48
C LYS A 8 0.42 2.22 17.90
N VAL A 9 1.30 3.23 17.95
CA VAL A 9 2.70 3.08 18.35
C VAL A 9 2.93 3.88 19.62
N LYS A 10 3.58 3.24 20.59
CA LYS A 10 4.03 3.86 21.84
C LYS A 10 5.55 3.91 21.85
N TYR A 11 6.08 5.11 21.99
CA TYR A 11 7.52 5.35 22.06
C TYR A 11 7.83 6.56 22.94
N GLU A 12 9.09 6.66 23.33
CA GLU A 12 9.62 7.83 24.04
C GLU A 12 10.22 8.80 23.02
N THR A 13 9.81 10.06 23.10
CA THR A 13 10.39 11.15 22.31
C THR A 13 10.96 12.20 23.25
N VAL A 14 12.09 12.80 22.88
CA VAL A 14 12.70 13.87 23.65
C VAL A 14 12.14 15.19 23.14
N ASP A 15 11.50 15.94 24.04
CA ASP A 15 11.02 17.29 23.70
C ASP A 15 12.22 18.21 23.45
N GLU A 16 12.36 18.69 22.22
CA GLU A 16 13.50 19.50 21.77
C GLU A 16 13.66 20.82 22.57
N GLN A 17 12.59 21.34 23.19
CA GLN A 17 12.65 22.57 23.98
C GLN A 17 13.04 22.34 25.44
N THR A 18 12.72 21.16 26.01
CA THR A 18 12.89 20.92 27.45
C THR A 18 13.89 19.81 27.77
N GLY A 19 14.34 19.05 26.76
CA GLY A 19 15.23 17.91 26.92
C GLY A 19 14.61 16.77 27.74
N LYS A 20 13.30 16.80 27.97
CA LYS A 20 12.58 15.80 28.77
C LYS A 20 12.03 14.70 27.89
N GLU A 21 12.24 13.47 28.31
CA GLU A 21 11.64 12.27 27.72
C GLU A 21 10.13 12.26 27.98
N LYS A 22 9.34 12.17 26.91
CA LYS A 22 7.89 12.06 26.97
C LYS A 22 7.45 10.80 26.26
N LYS A 23 6.62 10.00 26.95
CA LYS A 23 5.91 8.87 26.36
C LYS A 23 4.76 9.38 25.52
N VAL A 24 4.78 9.07 24.22
CA VAL A 24 3.69 9.37 23.29
C VAL A 24 3.03 8.06 22.85
N ASN A 25 1.74 8.17 22.50
CA ASN A 25 0.94 7.05 22.00
C ASN A 25 0.10 7.58 20.83
N LEU A 26 0.63 7.40 19.63
CA LEU A 26 0.08 8.00 18.41
C LEU A 26 -0.40 6.91 17.45
N PRO A 27 -1.57 7.10 16.81
CA PRO A 27 -2.02 6.24 15.74
C PRO A 27 -1.39 6.67 14.40
N TYR A 28 -0.82 5.70 13.70
CA TYR A 28 -0.29 5.81 12.35
C TYR A 28 -1.19 5.02 11.40
N LEU A 29 -1.31 5.47 10.16
CA LEU A 29 -2.09 4.78 9.15
C LEU A 29 -1.15 4.18 8.10
N ILE A 30 -1.26 2.88 7.85
CA ILE A 30 -0.38 2.17 6.91
C ILE A 30 -1.22 1.46 5.86
N ASP A 31 -0.83 1.57 4.60
CA ASP A 31 -1.35 0.71 3.56
C ASP A 31 -0.59 -0.62 3.56
N ALA A 32 -1.31 -1.73 3.69
CA ALA A 32 -0.75 -3.08 3.69
C ALA A 32 -1.79 -4.08 3.19
N VAL A 33 -1.37 -5.30 2.83
CA VAL A 33 -2.29 -6.35 2.40
C VAL A 33 -2.77 -7.19 3.59
N SER A 34 -1.98 -7.29 4.67
CA SER A 34 -2.28 -8.11 5.84
C SER A 34 -1.84 -7.47 7.16
N TYR A 35 -2.34 -7.99 8.29
CA TYR A 35 -1.93 -7.53 9.63
C TYR A 35 -0.44 -7.75 9.89
N THR A 36 0.11 -8.88 9.45
CA THR A 36 1.53 -9.20 9.60
C THR A 36 2.39 -8.23 8.79
N GLU A 37 1.98 -7.91 7.58
CA GLU A 37 2.69 -6.92 6.76
C GLU A 37 2.60 -5.52 7.35
N ALA A 38 1.42 -5.12 7.85
CA ALA A 38 1.26 -3.84 8.54
C ALA A 38 2.16 -3.72 9.77
N GLU A 39 2.32 -4.79 10.54
CA GLU A 39 3.21 -4.85 11.70
C GLU A 39 4.69 -4.73 11.30
N SER A 40 5.14 -5.48 10.30
CA SER A 40 6.52 -5.40 9.81
C SER A 40 6.84 -4.01 9.25
N ARG A 41 5.91 -3.42 8.50
CA ARG A 41 6.09 -2.08 7.92
C ARG A 41 6.14 -0.99 8.96
N ILE A 42 5.20 -0.96 9.92
CA ILE A 42 5.28 0.05 10.99
C ILE A 42 6.57 -0.09 11.77
N HIS A 43 7.04 -1.32 11.99
CA HIS A 43 8.31 -1.53 12.68
C HIS A 43 9.48 -0.90 11.90
N ALA A 44 9.59 -1.18 10.60
CA ALA A 44 10.66 -0.64 9.77
C ALA A 44 10.66 0.91 9.72
N GLU A 45 9.48 1.53 9.57
CA GLU A 45 9.35 2.99 9.54
C GLU A 45 9.68 3.61 10.91
N MET A 46 9.18 3.02 11.99
CA MET A 46 9.39 3.54 13.34
C MET A 46 10.83 3.35 13.84
N GLU A 47 11.55 2.33 13.38
CA GLU A 47 12.99 2.17 13.68
C GLU A 47 13.84 3.30 13.10
N GLN A 48 13.46 3.85 11.95
CA GLN A 48 14.15 5.00 11.35
C GLN A 48 13.79 6.31 12.05
N TYR A 49 12.55 6.41 12.55
CA TYR A 49 12.03 7.62 13.18
C TYR A 49 12.41 7.74 14.67
N VAL A 50 12.36 6.63 15.42
CA VAL A 50 12.52 6.61 16.88
C VAL A 50 13.91 6.11 17.26
N ARG A 51 14.65 6.93 18.02
CA ARG A 51 15.90 6.50 18.66
C ARG A 51 15.60 5.83 20.00
N GLY A 52 15.25 4.55 19.98
CA GLY A 52 15.01 3.78 21.21
C GLY A 52 14.01 2.63 21.03
N GLU A 53 13.59 2.05 22.16
CA GLU A 53 12.56 1.02 22.16
C GLU A 53 11.17 1.61 21.92
N PHE A 54 10.40 0.97 21.06
CA PHE A 54 8.98 1.27 20.85
C PHE A 54 8.17 -0.03 20.89
N SER A 55 6.85 0.13 21.02
CA SER A 55 5.91 -0.99 20.98
C SER A 55 4.69 -0.62 20.14
N VAL A 56 4.13 -1.62 19.46
CA VAL A 56 2.90 -1.48 18.66
C VAL A 56 1.76 -2.19 19.40
N PRO A 57 1.11 -1.56 20.40
CA PRO A 57 0.09 -2.20 21.22
C PRO A 57 -1.19 -2.63 20.47
N SER A 58 -1.48 -2.05 19.30
CA SER A 58 -2.74 -2.32 18.60
C SER A 58 -2.59 -2.05 17.11
N ILE A 59 -3.08 -3.00 16.31
CA ILE A 59 -3.26 -2.85 14.87
C ILE A 59 -4.72 -3.12 14.56
N LYS A 60 -5.36 -2.21 13.81
CA LYS A 60 -6.78 -2.34 13.44
C LYS A 60 -6.96 -2.02 11.97
N LYS A 61 -7.73 -2.83 11.26
CA LYS A 61 -8.15 -2.49 9.90
C LYS A 61 -9.02 -1.24 9.94
N ALA A 62 -8.63 -0.22 9.19
CA ALA A 62 -9.37 1.02 9.01
C ALA A 62 -10.23 0.93 7.74
N ASN A 63 -11.43 1.49 7.81
CA ASN A 63 -12.38 1.50 6.69
C ASN A 63 -12.31 2.82 5.91
N TYR A 64 -11.11 3.26 5.54
CA TYR A 64 -10.94 4.40 4.65
C TYR A 64 -11.00 3.92 3.20
N THR A 65 -11.87 4.54 2.41
CA THR A 65 -12.00 4.27 0.98
C THR A 65 -10.90 4.98 0.20
N ASP A 66 -10.70 6.28 0.48
CA ASP A 66 -9.75 7.14 -0.22
C ASP A 66 -9.04 8.09 0.75
N LEU A 67 -7.81 8.45 0.39
CA LEU A 67 -6.99 9.44 1.08
C LEU A 67 -6.60 10.54 0.10
N PHE A 68 -6.77 11.79 0.52
CA PHE A 68 -6.42 12.97 -0.26
C PHE A 68 -5.26 13.70 0.41
N PHE A 69 -4.09 13.59 -0.21
CA PHE A 69 -2.87 14.27 0.20
C PHE A 69 -2.82 15.66 -0.43
N TYR A 70 -2.32 16.61 0.33
CA TYR A 70 -2.11 17.99 -0.09
C TYR A 70 -0.81 18.48 0.55
N ASP A 71 -0.02 19.31 -0.13
CA ASP A 71 1.30 19.70 0.35
C ASP A 71 1.27 20.74 1.50
N ASP A 72 0.13 21.38 1.70
CA ASP A 72 -0.08 22.53 2.59
C ASP A 72 -0.94 22.21 3.83
N GLY A 73 -1.44 20.98 3.95
CA GLY A 73 -2.21 20.56 5.12
C GLY A 73 -1.30 20.10 6.27
N ASP A 74 -1.72 20.36 7.51
CA ASP A 74 -1.00 19.96 8.73
C ASP A 74 -1.74 18.87 9.52
N LYS A 75 -3.05 18.70 9.29
CA LYS A 75 -3.92 17.79 10.05
C LYS A 75 -4.75 16.93 9.14
N TRP A 76 -5.02 15.71 9.62
CA TRP A 76 -5.90 14.77 8.97
C TRP A 76 -7.34 14.96 9.43
N TYR A 77 -8.26 15.10 8.48
CA TYR A 77 -9.70 15.17 8.72
C TYR A 77 -10.39 13.93 8.17
N LYS A 78 -11.22 13.29 9.01
CA LYS A 78 -12.09 12.19 8.65
C LYS A 78 -13.41 12.72 8.10
N CYS A 79 -13.63 12.50 6.81
CA CYS A 79 -14.82 12.90 6.09
C CYS A 79 -15.70 11.68 5.84
N LYS A 80 -16.98 11.76 6.20
CA LYS A 80 -17.96 10.70 5.89
C LYS A 80 -18.89 11.18 4.79
N VAL A 81 -18.75 10.58 3.62
CA VAL A 81 -19.53 10.91 2.42
C VAL A 81 -20.53 9.78 2.16
N VAL A 82 -21.76 10.14 1.84
CA VAL A 82 -22.83 9.20 1.48
C VAL A 82 -23.20 9.42 0.03
N PHE A 83 -22.95 8.44 -0.81
CA PHE A 83 -23.38 8.42 -2.20
C PHE A 83 -24.79 7.89 -2.28
N VAL A 84 -25.65 8.57 -3.04
CA VAL A 84 -27.02 8.16 -3.32
C VAL A 84 -27.11 7.81 -4.80
N SER A 85 -27.41 6.55 -5.10
CA SER A 85 -27.68 6.11 -6.46
C SER A 85 -29.04 5.44 -6.55
N ILE A 86 -29.69 5.53 -7.71
CA ILE A 86 -30.96 4.87 -7.97
C ILE A 86 -30.65 3.57 -8.71
N ASP A 87 -31.11 2.43 -8.17
CA ASP A 87 -31.03 1.15 -8.88
C ASP A 87 -32.14 1.10 -9.94
N GLU A 88 -31.75 1.18 -11.22
CA GLU A 88 -32.66 1.19 -12.37
C GLU A 88 -33.55 -0.06 -12.45
N ASN A 89 -33.13 -1.18 -11.84
CA ASN A 89 -33.91 -2.43 -11.84
C ASN A 89 -34.98 -2.48 -10.74
N ALA A 90 -34.76 -1.80 -9.61
CA ALA A 90 -35.61 -1.90 -8.43
C ALA A 90 -36.34 -0.59 -8.07
N GLY A 91 -35.97 0.53 -8.69
CA GLY A 91 -36.48 1.87 -8.37
C GLY A 91 -36.22 2.30 -6.93
N LYS A 92 -35.27 1.64 -6.25
CA LYS A 92 -34.92 1.91 -4.84
C LYS A 92 -33.62 2.69 -4.78
N GLU A 93 -33.59 3.70 -3.92
CA GLU A 93 -32.37 4.43 -3.58
C GLU A 93 -31.41 3.51 -2.82
N LYS A 94 -30.20 3.37 -3.35
CA LYS A 94 -29.06 2.74 -2.67
C LYS A 94 -28.18 3.84 -2.10
N LYS A 95 -27.95 3.79 -0.79
CA LYS A 95 -27.04 4.69 -0.09
C LYS A 95 -25.78 3.94 0.28
N VAL A 96 -24.63 4.43 -0.17
CA VAL A 96 -23.32 3.86 0.16
C VAL A 96 -22.53 4.90 0.93
N SER A 97 -22.16 4.59 2.17
CA SER A 97 -21.36 5.48 3.00
C SER A 97 -19.89 5.09 2.91
N ASN A 98 -19.07 6.04 2.48
CA ASN A 98 -17.62 5.93 2.43
C ASN A 98 -17.01 6.85 3.49
N GLN A 99 -15.91 6.40 4.08
CA GLN A 99 -15.08 7.24 4.93
C GLN A 99 -13.81 7.58 4.17
N MET A 100 -13.47 8.85 4.13
CA MET A 100 -12.31 9.37 3.43
C MET A 100 -11.47 10.17 4.42
N LEU A 101 -10.17 10.24 4.16
CA LEU A 101 -9.26 11.05 4.95
C LEU A 101 -8.66 12.16 4.07
N VAL A 102 -8.66 13.39 4.57
CA VAL A 102 -8.21 14.57 3.82
C VAL A 102 -7.19 15.31 4.67
N LEU A 103 -6.05 15.65 4.09
CA LEU A 103 -5.10 16.56 4.74
C LEU A 103 -5.54 18.01 4.51
N ALA A 104 -5.66 18.81 5.56
CA ALA A 104 -6.05 20.23 5.50
C ALA A 104 -5.56 20.98 6.75
N SER A 105 -5.58 22.31 6.72
CA SER A 105 -5.25 23.15 7.90
C SER A 105 -6.44 23.40 8.82
N ASP A 106 -7.63 23.57 8.23
CA ASP A 106 -8.85 23.90 8.95
C ASP A 106 -10.03 23.04 8.48
N LEU A 107 -11.08 22.97 9.32
CA LEU A 107 -12.30 22.23 9.01
C LEU A 107 -13.01 22.75 7.75
N LYS A 108 -12.97 24.07 7.52
CA LYS A 108 -13.57 24.67 6.32
C LYS A 108 -12.83 24.22 5.06
N GLU A 109 -11.50 24.23 5.12
CA GLU A 109 -10.67 23.80 4.00
C GLU A 109 -10.83 22.30 3.72
N ALA A 110 -10.92 21.47 4.77
CA ALA A 110 -11.24 20.05 4.62
C ALA A 110 -12.58 19.83 3.89
N TYR A 111 -13.59 20.67 4.17
CA TYR A 111 -14.87 20.64 3.48
C TYR A 111 -14.74 21.05 2.00
N ASP A 112 -14.02 22.14 1.72
CA ASP A 112 -13.85 22.63 0.36
C ASP A 112 -13.09 21.59 -0.50
N ARG A 113 -11.99 21.02 0.03
CA ARG A 113 -11.19 19.97 -0.63
C ARG A 113 -11.97 18.70 -0.92
N ILE A 114 -12.72 18.20 0.05
CA ILE A 114 -13.54 17.00 -0.18
C ILE A 114 -14.64 17.31 -1.19
N ASN A 115 -15.29 18.47 -1.10
CA ASN A 115 -16.34 18.85 -2.03
C ASN A 115 -15.82 18.94 -3.47
N GLU A 116 -14.68 19.60 -3.69
CA GLU A 116 -14.00 19.65 -4.99
C GLU A 116 -13.61 18.26 -5.50
N SER A 117 -13.05 17.42 -4.63
CA SER A 117 -12.68 16.03 -4.98
C SER A 117 -13.89 15.20 -5.40
N MET A 118 -15.07 15.47 -4.84
CA MET A 118 -16.31 14.74 -5.15
C MET A 118 -17.05 15.30 -6.39
N GLN A 119 -16.85 16.58 -6.77
CA GLN A 119 -17.53 17.21 -7.91
C GLN A 119 -17.31 16.51 -9.26
N GLY A 120 -16.23 15.73 -9.40
CA GLY A 120 -15.95 14.95 -10.60
C GLY A 120 -16.84 13.70 -10.77
N MET A 121 -17.65 13.36 -9.78
CA MET A 121 -18.49 12.16 -9.81
C MET A 121 -19.91 12.46 -10.32
N THR A 122 -20.41 11.59 -11.22
CA THR A 122 -21.78 11.65 -11.74
C THR A 122 -22.84 11.26 -10.71
N VAL A 123 -22.43 10.75 -9.55
CA VAL A 123 -23.30 10.24 -8.50
C VAL A 123 -23.52 11.33 -7.45
N ASP A 124 -24.78 11.55 -7.07
CA ASP A 124 -25.12 12.47 -6.00
C ASP A 124 -24.47 12.04 -4.68
N PHE A 125 -23.92 13.00 -3.95
CA PHE A 125 -23.22 12.74 -2.70
C PHE A 125 -23.59 13.77 -1.63
N ASP A 126 -23.64 13.32 -0.38
CA ASP A 126 -23.83 14.14 0.80
C ASP A 126 -22.66 13.97 1.76
N ILE A 127 -22.05 15.09 2.17
CA ILE A 127 -21.03 15.09 3.23
C ILE A 127 -21.75 15.13 4.58
N THR A 128 -21.74 14.01 5.29
CA THR A 128 -22.49 13.85 6.55
C THR A 128 -21.73 14.28 7.80
N SER A 129 -20.40 14.18 7.79
CA SER A 129 -19.57 14.59 8.93
C SER A 129 -18.13 14.83 8.51
N ILE A 130 -17.50 15.84 9.12
CA ILE A 130 -16.06 16.10 9.04
C ILE A 130 -15.56 16.25 10.47
N ILE A 131 -14.58 15.44 10.86
CA ILE A 131 -14.02 15.42 12.21
C ILE A 131 -12.50 15.37 12.12
N GLU A 132 -11.80 16.18 12.91
CA GLU A 132 -10.33 16.09 13.03
C GLU A 132 -9.92 14.72 13.56
N SER A 133 -8.96 14.10 12.89
CA SER A 133 -8.45 12.77 13.20
C SER A 133 -7.19 12.87 14.04
N ASN A 134 -7.01 11.94 14.97
CA ASN A 134 -5.79 11.85 15.78
C ASN A 134 -4.63 11.15 15.04
N ILE A 135 -4.78 10.85 13.75
CA ILE A 135 -3.74 10.20 12.93
C ILE A 135 -2.53 11.13 12.88
N ALA A 136 -1.39 10.62 13.33
CA ALA A 136 -0.15 11.37 13.36
C ALA A 136 0.49 11.43 11.98
N ASP A 137 0.56 10.28 11.29
CA ASP A 137 1.10 10.21 9.94
C ASP A 137 0.49 9.04 9.15
N VAL A 138 0.63 9.10 7.83
CA VAL A 138 0.17 8.10 6.88
C VAL A 138 1.36 7.60 6.07
N PHE A 139 1.55 6.28 6.04
CA PHE A 139 2.57 5.60 5.24
C PHE A 139 1.89 4.85 4.08
N PRO A 140 1.87 5.41 2.87
CA PRO A 140 1.34 4.75 1.68
C PRO A 140 2.15 3.51 1.30
N TYR A 141 1.54 2.66 0.49
CA TYR A 141 2.23 1.49 -0.05
C TYR A 141 3.19 1.91 -1.16
N PHE A 142 4.45 2.19 -0.82
CA PHE A 142 5.51 2.35 -1.82
C PHE A 142 5.86 0.96 -2.38
N LYS A 143 5.47 0.69 -3.64
CA LYS A 143 5.94 -0.51 -4.37
C LYS A 143 7.41 -0.42 -4.76
N ASP A 144 8.02 0.76 -4.68
CA ASP A 144 9.37 1.01 -5.21
C ASP A 144 10.50 0.55 -4.28
N GLU A 145 10.19 0.13 -3.05
CA GLU A 145 11.15 -0.49 -2.12
C GLU A 145 11.19 -2.02 -2.21
N VAL A 146 10.51 -2.63 -3.19
CA VAL A 146 10.79 -4.02 -3.62
C VAL A 146 11.94 -4.02 -4.63
N ASN A 147 13.00 -3.28 -4.33
CA ASN A 147 14.32 -3.41 -4.93
C ASN A 147 15.28 -3.92 -3.85
N GLU A 148 14.88 -4.95 -3.10
CA GLU A 148 15.90 -5.80 -2.48
C GLU A 148 16.76 -6.35 -3.63
N PRO A 149 18.08 -6.07 -3.65
CA PRO A 149 18.94 -6.65 -4.66
C PRO A 149 18.77 -8.17 -4.59
N ILE A 150 18.47 -8.79 -5.74
CA ILE A 150 18.34 -10.23 -5.84
C ILE A 150 19.57 -10.85 -5.17
N PRO A 151 19.41 -11.64 -4.10
CA PRO A 151 20.56 -12.26 -3.44
C PRO A 151 21.40 -13.02 -4.48
N ASP A 152 22.73 -12.88 -4.45
CA ASP A 152 23.66 -13.41 -5.47
C ASP A 152 23.49 -14.90 -5.82
N HIS A 153 22.77 -15.66 -4.99
CA HIS A 153 22.51 -17.09 -5.14
C HIS A 153 21.17 -17.41 -5.83
N LEU A 154 20.39 -16.42 -6.25
CA LEU A 154 19.12 -16.60 -6.93
C LEU A 154 19.22 -16.08 -8.36
N THR A 155 19.11 -16.98 -9.34
CA THR A 155 18.99 -16.61 -10.76
C THR A 155 17.52 -16.36 -11.12
N PRO A 156 17.21 -15.31 -11.90
CA PRO A 156 15.86 -15.06 -12.39
C PRO A 156 15.25 -16.26 -13.13
N LEU A 157 13.94 -16.49 -12.93
CA LEU A 157 13.20 -17.57 -13.58
C LEU A 157 13.22 -17.49 -15.12
N SER A 158 13.35 -16.27 -15.67
CA SER A 158 13.56 -16.04 -17.10
C SER A 158 14.82 -16.74 -17.62
N ASP A 159 15.92 -16.59 -16.88
CA ASP A 159 17.23 -17.07 -17.30
C ASP A 159 17.30 -18.61 -17.16
N TYR A 160 16.60 -19.18 -16.17
CA TYR A 160 16.45 -20.62 -16.03
C TYR A 160 15.65 -21.25 -17.18
N GLN A 161 14.54 -20.61 -17.60
CA GLN A 161 13.74 -21.10 -18.73
C GLN A 161 14.51 -21.05 -20.04
N GLN A 162 15.25 -19.96 -20.27
CA GLN A 162 16.02 -19.76 -21.49
C GLN A 162 17.19 -20.75 -21.58
N LYS A 163 17.91 -20.97 -20.48
CA LYS A 163 19.00 -21.94 -20.40
C LYS A 163 18.53 -23.37 -20.58
N ASN A 164 17.38 -23.75 -20.01
CA ASN A 164 16.79 -25.06 -20.26
C ASN A 164 16.36 -25.21 -21.73
N SER A 165 15.74 -24.22 -22.36
CA SER A 165 15.38 -24.31 -23.78
C SER A 165 16.61 -24.44 -24.69
N GLU A 166 17.70 -23.73 -24.40
CA GLU A 166 18.96 -23.83 -25.16
C GLU A 166 19.65 -25.19 -24.94
N THR A 167 19.60 -25.72 -23.72
CA THR A 167 20.17 -27.04 -23.39
C THR A 167 19.39 -28.16 -24.10
N PHE A 168 18.05 -28.08 -24.10
CA PHE A 168 17.19 -29.01 -24.84
C PHE A 168 17.37 -28.91 -26.36
N GLN A 169 17.62 -27.72 -26.90
CA GLN A 169 17.91 -27.54 -28.33
C GLN A 169 19.27 -28.14 -28.70
N GLN A 170 20.31 -27.88 -27.91
CA GLN A 170 21.65 -28.46 -28.14
C GLN A 170 21.67 -30.00 -27.99
N GLU A 171 20.96 -30.56 -27.00
CA GLU A 171 20.83 -32.01 -26.89
C GLU A 171 20.10 -32.60 -28.11
N SER A 172 19.05 -31.94 -28.60
CA SER A 172 18.32 -32.40 -29.80
C SER A 172 19.14 -32.30 -31.10
N GLU A 173 20.00 -31.29 -31.24
CA GLU A 173 20.89 -31.13 -32.39
C GLU A 173 22.04 -32.15 -32.35
N SER A 174 22.61 -32.41 -31.16
CA SER A 174 23.65 -33.43 -30.99
C SER A 174 23.14 -34.85 -31.30
N PHE A 175 21.90 -35.17 -30.91
CA PHE A 175 21.28 -36.47 -31.18
C PHE A 175 20.97 -36.68 -32.67
N ASN A 176 20.64 -35.62 -33.41
CA ASN A 176 20.43 -35.69 -34.86
C ASN A 176 21.74 -35.84 -35.62
N ALA A 177 22.82 -35.18 -35.19
CA ALA A 177 24.14 -35.30 -35.81
C ALA A 177 24.71 -36.74 -35.71
N ASP A 178 24.55 -37.40 -34.56
CA ASP A 178 24.97 -38.80 -34.37
C ASP A 178 24.14 -39.81 -35.20
N THR A 179 22.95 -39.40 -35.66
CA THR A 179 22.08 -40.25 -36.49
C THR A 179 22.39 -40.14 -37.98
N GLU A 180 22.88 -38.97 -38.43
CA GLU A 180 23.29 -38.76 -39.83
C GLU A 180 24.62 -39.44 -40.17
N ASP A 181 25.58 -39.51 -39.22
CA ASP A 181 26.88 -40.18 -39.43
C ASP A 181 26.80 -41.72 -39.44
N LYS A 182 25.66 -42.33 -39.10
CA LYS A 182 25.46 -43.80 -39.15
C LYS A 182 24.72 -44.30 -40.38
N ILE A 183 24.24 -43.41 -41.25
CA ILE A 183 23.47 -43.79 -42.45
C ILE A 183 24.37 -43.86 -43.69
N SER A 184 25.64 -43.43 -43.63
CA SER A 184 26.54 -43.41 -44.78
C SER A 184 27.41 -44.67 -45.01
N ASP A 185 27.32 -45.69 -44.15
CA ASP A 185 28.22 -46.87 -44.19
C ASP A 185 27.52 -48.23 -44.46
N GLU A 186 26.27 -48.25 -44.96
CA GLU A 186 25.66 -49.47 -45.52
C GLU A 186 25.06 -49.20 -46.90
N ASP A 187 25.91 -49.14 -47.93
CA ASP A 187 25.58 -49.51 -49.32
C ASP A 187 26.86 -49.59 -50.17
N PHE A 188 27.54 -50.75 -50.13
CA PHE A 188 28.20 -51.37 -51.31
C PHE A 188 28.54 -52.85 -51.09
#